data_AF-A0A2W6PB63-F1
#
_entry.id   AF-A0A2W6PB63-F1
#
_cell.length_a   1.000
_cell.length_b   1.000
_cell.length_c   1.000
_cell.angle_alpha   90.00
_cell.angle_beta   90.00
_cell.angle_gamma   90.00
#
_symmetry.space_group_name_H-M   'P 1'
#
loop_
_entity.id
_entity.type
_entity.pdbx_description
1 polymer ?
#
loop_
_entity_poly.entity_id
_entity_poly.type
_entity_poly.pdbx_seq_one_letter_code
_entity_poly.pdbx_strand_id
1 'polypeptide(L)'
;MVIKNKKWIDYAFLFACFLSCVITIFFTSRYSIKWIADPDAANSPIVWKEFLDYGFSAFKHWRPTFDNWYFTVYPVNFFLFFILNDTGIAPLVLSSAIFIIIINICSAKLADHFFGKGVAILALVAVTFISPDLYMHYYGHPFSHNSTNAFGFLILITYIFSIASKNLVPALIIFSLCIAYVHRICSV
;
A
#
# COMPACT_ATOMS: atom_id res chain seq x y z
N MET A 1 8.01 -42.24 -8.72
CA MET A 1 7.06 -41.24 -9.26
C MET A 1 7.71 -39.87 -9.15
N VAL A 2 7.75 -39.12 -10.25
CA VAL A 2 8.75 -38.10 -10.55
C VAL A 2 8.59 -36.83 -9.69
N ILE A 3 9.55 -36.56 -8.80
CA ILE A 3 9.76 -35.22 -8.22
C ILE A 3 10.40 -34.36 -9.33
N LYS A 4 9.56 -33.80 -10.21
CA LYS A 4 10.02 -32.89 -11.26
C LYS A 4 10.21 -31.50 -10.63
N ASN A 5 11.47 -31.08 -10.61
CA ASN A 5 12.00 -29.79 -10.19
C ASN A 5 11.01 -28.62 -10.41
N LYS A 6 10.30 -28.19 -9.35
CA LYS A 6 9.26 -27.14 -9.41
C LYS A 6 9.80 -25.72 -9.61
N LYS A 7 11.11 -25.53 -9.82
CA LYS A 7 11.75 -24.20 -9.96
C LYS A 7 11.10 -23.29 -11.01
N TRP A 8 10.54 -23.86 -12.09
CA TRP A 8 9.87 -23.07 -13.12
C TRP A 8 8.66 -22.29 -12.58
N ILE A 9 7.93 -22.83 -11.59
CA ILE A 9 6.75 -22.17 -11.02
C ILE A 9 7.16 -21.01 -10.10
N ASP A 10 8.35 -21.09 -9.50
CA ASP A 10 8.93 -19.99 -8.72
C ASP A 10 9.31 -18.82 -9.64
N TYR A 11 9.97 -19.12 -10.77
CA TYR A 11 10.28 -18.11 -11.78
C TYR A 11 9.01 -17.50 -12.40
N ALA A 12 8.01 -18.33 -12.68
CA ALA A 12 6.72 -17.85 -13.17
C ALA A 12 6.03 -16.92 -12.16
N PHE A 13 6.08 -17.27 -10.87
CA PHE A 13 5.52 -16.42 -9.81
C PHE A 13 6.27 -15.08 -9.68
N LEU A 14 7.61 -15.11 -9.70
CA LEU A 14 8.42 -13.88 -9.67
C LEU A 14 8.18 -12.99 -10.89
N PHE A 15 8.10 -13.60 -12.08
CA PHE A 15 7.78 -12.89 -13.31
C PHE A 15 6.38 -12.28 -13.26
N ALA A 16 5.39 -13.01 -12.73
CA ALA A 16 4.04 -12.48 -12.53
C ALA A 16 4.02 -11.31 -11.53
N CYS A 17 4.81 -11.38 -10.44
CA CYS A 17 4.97 -10.27 -9.50
C CYS A 17 5.55 -9.02 -10.17
N PHE A 18 6.61 -9.19 -10.97
CA PHE A 18 7.21 -8.10 -11.75
C PHE A 18 6.19 -7.49 -12.71
N LEU A 19 5.48 -8.33 -13.48
CA LEU A 19 4.48 -7.86 -14.43
C LEU A 19 3.32 -7.13 -13.73
N SER A 20 2.86 -7.63 -12.59
CA SER A 20 1.84 -6.96 -11.76
C SER A 20 2.30 -5.57 -11.32
N CYS A 21 3.57 -5.40 -10.93
CA CYS A 21 4.11 -4.08 -10.57
C CYS A 21 4.09 -3.12 -11.77
N VAL A 22 4.55 -3.57 -12.94
CA VAL A 22 4.56 -2.76 -14.17
C VAL A 22 3.14 -2.35 -14.58
N ILE A 23 2.19 -3.30 -14.58
CA ILE A 23 0.79 -3.04 -14.93
C ILE A 23 0.17 -2.07 -13.92
N THR A 24 0.44 -2.24 -12.63
CA THR A 24 -0.08 -1.34 -11.59
C THR A 24 0.41 0.08 -11.80
N ILE A 25 1.73 0.28 -12.02
CA ILE A 25 2.29 1.61 -12.32
C ILE A 25 1.67 2.20 -13.59
N PHE A 26 1.47 1.38 -14.62
CA PHE A 26 0.82 1.81 -15.86
C PHE A 26 -0.63 2.27 -15.61
N PHE A 27 -1.42 1.50 -14.85
CA PHE A 27 -2.79 1.89 -14.53
C PHE A 27 -2.85 3.13 -13.66
N THR A 28 -2.08 3.19 -12.57
CA THR A 28 -2.08 4.34 -11.67
C THR A 28 -1.64 5.61 -12.42
N SER A 29 -0.61 5.53 -13.28
CA SER A 29 -0.21 6.69 -14.10
C SER A 29 -1.30 7.11 -15.09
N ARG A 30 -1.93 6.16 -15.80
CA ARG A 30 -2.95 6.46 -16.81
C ARG A 30 -4.23 7.04 -16.21
N TYR A 31 -4.63 6.55 -15.05
CA TYR A 31 -5.89 6.89 -14.39
C TYR A 31 -5.74 7.94 -13.29
N SER A 32 -4.52 8.39 -12.98
CA SER A 32 -4.24 9.45 -12.01
C SER A 32 -5.00 10.76 -12.24
N ILE A 33 -5.26 11.10 -13.51
CA ILE A 33 -6.04 12.28 -13.90
C ILE A 33 -7.45 12.29 -13.31
N LYS A 34 -7.98 11.11 -12.94
CA LYS A 34 -9.30 10.99 -12.31
C LYS A 34 -9.31 11.60 -10.91
N TRP A 35 -8.27 11.34 -10.13
CA TRP A 35 -8.24 11.69 -8.70
C TRP A 35 -7.29 12.84 -8.36
N ILE A 36 -6.59 13.41 -9.34
CA ILE A 36 -5.67 14.53 -9.12
C ILE A 36 -6.32 15.77 -8.49
N ALA A 37 -7.61 15.99 -8.76
CA ALA A 37 -8.38 17.10 -8.19
C ALA A 37 -8.94 16.78 -6.81
N ASP A 38 -8.74 15.56 -6.31
CA ASP A 38 -9.22 15.16 -4.99
C ASP A 38 -8.39 15.85 -3.89
N PRO A 39 -9.02 16.31 -2.80
CA PRO A 39 -8.32 16.92 -1.67
C PRO A 39 -7.20 16.04 -1.08
N ASP A 40 -7.30 14.72 -1.20
CA ASP A 40 -6.25 13.82 -0.73
C ASP A 40 -4.92 14.02 -1.48
N ALA A 41 -5.00 14.30 -2.79
CA ALA A 41 -3.83 14.53 -3.62
C ALA A 41 -3.12 15.84 -3.26
N ALA A 42 -3.87 16.86 -2.83
CA ALA A 42 -3.32 18.15 -2.41
C ALA A 42 -2.74 18.14 -1.00
N ASN A 43 -3.24 17.27 -0.12
CA ASN A 43 -2.92 17.28 1.30
C ASN A 43 -1.42 17.02 1.57
N SER A 44 -0.85 15.94 1.04
CA SER A 44 0.56 15.61 1.30
C SER A 44 1.56 16.69 0.81
N PRO A 45 1.43 17.26 -0.40
CA PRO A 45 2.25 18.41 -0.81
C PRO A 45 2.19 19.60 0.13
N ILE A 46 1.00 19.95 0.64
CA ILE A 46 0.82 21.08 1.55
C ILE A 46 1.50 20.80 2.91
N VAL A 47 1.25 19.63 3.50
CA VAL A 47 1.87 19.26 4.78
C VAL A 47 3.39 19.15 4.65
N TRP A 48 3.88 18.62 3.53
CA TRP A 48 5.32 18.57 3.26
C TRP A 48 5.94 19.96 3.22
N LYS A 49 5.30 20.91 2.53
CA LYS A 49 5.77 22.30 2.51
C LYS A 49 5.83 22.91 3.91
N GLU A 50 4.77 22.74 4.70
CA GLU A 50 4.78 23.24 6.08
C GLU A 50 5.83 22.54 6.95
N PHE A 51 6.07 21.25 6.74
CA PHE A 51 7.14 20.52 7.41
C PHE A 51 8.53 21.04 7.02
N LEU A 52 8.75 21.45 5.77
CA LEU A 52 10.01 22.08 5.38
C LEU A 52 10.21 23.45 6.03
N ASP A 53 9.13 24.23 6.19
CA ASP A 53 9.17 25.57 6.78
C ASP A 53 9.31 25.53 8.32
N TYR A 54 8.63 24.59 8.99
CA TYR A 54 8.47 24.58 10.45
C TYR A 54 8.90 23.27 11.14
N GLY A 55 9.43 22.31 10.40
CA GLY A 55 9.81 21.00 10.91
C GLY A 55 8.63 20.26 11.57
N PHE A 56 8.92 19.54 12.66
CA PHE A 56 7.90 18.79 13.39
C PHE A 56 6.79 19.65 14.03
N SER A 57 6.95 20.97 14.13
CA SER A 57 5.87 21.83 14.62
C SER A 57 4.71 21.96 13.63
N ALA A 58 4.91 21.66 12.34
CA ALA A 58 3.84 21.59 11.35
C ALA A 58 2.70 20.63 11.77
N PHE A 59 3.04 19.53 12.44
CA PHE A 59 2.07 18.55 12.94
C PHE A 59 1.23 19.03 14.13
N LYS A 60 1.48 20.25 14.65
CA LYS A 60 0.57 20.89 15.61
C LYS A 60 -0.61 21.55 14.91
N HIS A 61 -0.43 22.00 13.66
CA HIS A 61 -1.46 22.70 12.89
C HIS A 61 -2.26 21.74 12.03
N TRP A 62 -1.60 20.75 11.43
CA TRP A 62 -2.27 19.64 10.78
C TRP A 62 -2.71 18.68 11.87
N ARG A 63 -4.00 18.38 12.02
CA ARG A 63 -4.45 17.28 12.88
C ARG A 63 -4.35 15.96 12.11
N PRO A 64 -4.13 14.81 12.76
CA PRO A 64 -4.18 13.53 12.08
C PRO A 64 -5.57 13.32 11.47
N THR A 65 -5.57 12.86 10.22
CA THR A 65 -6.77 12.41 9.51
C THR A 65 -7.38 11.18 10.20
N PHE A 66 -8.63 10.86 9.88
CA PHE A 66 -9.29 9.66 10.41
C PHE A 66 -8.51 8.38 10.11
N ASP A 67 -7.84 8.31 8.96
CA ASP A 67 -7.04 7.14 8.52
C ASP A 67 -5.55 7.23 8.94
N ASN A 68 -5.25 8.09 9.92
CA ASN A 68 -3.95 8.35 10.52
C ASN A 68 -2.77 8.44 9.53
N TRP A 69 -2.84 9.42 8.63
CA TRP A 69 -1.87 9.60 7.55
C TRP A 69 -0.43 9.82 8.00
N TYR A 70 -0.20 10.18 9.26
CA TYR A 70 1.15 10.36 9.80
C TYR A 70 1.99 9.10 9.75
N PHE A 71 1.36 7.93 9.86
CA PHE A 71 2.04 6.63 9.87
C PHE A 71 1.77 5.80 8.62
N THR A 72 0.82 6.21 7.79
CA THR A 72 0.42 5.48 6.58
C THR A 72 0.86 6.21 5.31
N VAL A 73 0.26 7.37 5.01
CA VAL A 73 0.43 8.10 3.76
C VAL A 73 1.68 8.98 3.75
N TYR A 74 1.86 9.83 4.76
CA TYR A 74 2.95 10.83 4.77
C TYR A 74 4.35 10.23 4.73
N PRO A 75 4.69 9.15 5.47
CA PRO A 75 6.04 8.58 5.40
C PRO A 75 6.42 8.16 3.98
N VAL A 76 5.47 7.56 3.25
CA VAL A 76 5.68 7.13 1.85
C VAL A 76 5.77 8.35 0.93
N ASN A 77 4.83 9.29 1.03
CA ASN A 77 4.81 10.49 0.19
C ASN A 77 6.04 11.36 0.41
N PHE A 78 6.42 11.63 1.66
CA PHE A 78 7.55 12.49 2.01
C PHE A 78 8.87 11.87 1.58
N PHE A 79 9.01 10.54 1.72
CA PHE A 79 10.17 9.84 1.19
C PHE A 79 10.28 10.01 -0.33
N LEU A 80 9.17 9.84 -1.07
CA LEU A 80 9.16 10.05 -2.52
C LEU A 80 9.42 11.50 -2.91
N PHE A 81 8.86 12.47 -2.19
CA PHE A 81 9.13 13.90 -2.42
C PHE A 81 10.60 14.23 -2.21
N PHE A 82 11.21 13.66 -1.18
CA PHE A 82 12.62 13.84 -0.88
C PHE A 82 13.53 13.25 -1.97
N ILE A 83 13.31 11.99 -2.37
CA ILE A 83 14.20 11.35 -3.36
C ILE A 83 14.02 11.90 -4.78
N LEU A 84 12.82 12.34 -5.15
CA LEU A 84 12.53 12.89 -6.47
C LEU A 84 12.73 14.41 -6.53
N ASN A 85 12.89 15.06 -5.37
CA ASN A 85 12.93 16.51 -5.23
C ASN A 85 11.73 17.19 -5.95
N ASP A 86 10.55 16.59 -5.81
CA ASP A 86 9.31 16.99 -6.49
C ASP A 86 8.11 16.72 -5.57
N THR A 87 7.12 17.61 -5.55
CA THR A 87 5.84 17.43 -4.83
C THR A 87 4.66 17.35 -5.80
N GLY A 88 4.93 17.19 -7.09
CA GLY A 88 3.95 17.10 -8.16
C GLY A 88 3.27 15.74 -8.26
N ILE A 89 2.71 15.46 -9.44
CA ILE A 89 1.87 14.29 -9.67
C ILE A 89 2.68 12.99 -9.67
N ALA A 90 3.91 13.03 -10.17
CA ALA A 90 4.75 11.84 -10.31
C ALA A 90 4.99 11.08 -8.98
N PRO A 91 5.47 11.72 -7.89
CA PRO A 91 5.62 11.04 -6.60
C PRO A 91 4.28 10.54 -6.04
N LEU A 92 3.19 11.27 -6.25
CA LEU A 92 1.86 10.87 -5.80
C LEU A 92 1.36 9.61 -6.53
N VAL A 93 1.59 9.52 -7.84
CA VAL A 93 1.31 8.33 -8.65
C VAL A 93 2.12 7.14 -8.17
N LEU A 94 3.42 7.32 -7.91
CA LEU A 94 4.26 6.25 -7.41
C LEU A 94 3.83 5.77 -6.02
N SER A 95 3.44 6.68 -5.14
CA SER A 95 2.92 6.33 -3.81
C SER A 95 1.65 5.48 -3.90
N SER A 96 0.68 5.91 -4.71
CA SER A 96 -0.56 5.15 -4.92
C SER A 96 -0.25 3.76 -5.49
N ALA A 97 0.66 3.68 -6.47
CA ALA A 97 1.10 2.41 -7.04
C ALA A 97 1.77 1.50 -6.00
N ILE A 98 2.60 2.03 -5.09
CA ILE A 98 3.23 1.27 -4.00
C ILE A 98 2.17 0.62 -3.11
N PHE A 99 1.14 1.37 -2.70
CA PHE A 99 0.08 0.81 -1.86
C PHE A 99 -0.68 -0.32 -2.57
N ILE A 100 -1.01 -0.16 -3.85
CA ILE A 100 -1.69 -1.21 -4.64
C ILE A 100 -0.79 -2.43 -4.83
N ILE A 101 0.51 -2.23 -5.10
CA ILE A 101 1.50 -3.31 -5.21
C ILE A 101 1.57 -4.11 -3.90
N ILE A 102 1.55 -3.45 -2.74
CA ILE A 102 1.52 -4.11 -1.43
C ILE A 102 0.28 -5.01 -1.32
N ILE A 103 -0.91 -4.50 -1.69
CA ILE A 103 -2.16 -5.27 -1.68
C ILE A 103 -2.04 -6.52 -2.58
N ASN A 104 -1.56 -6.34 -3.81
CA ASN A 104 -1.38 -7.41 -4.79
C ASN A 104 -0.44 -8.50 -4.27
N ILE A 105 0.74 -8.11 -3.76
CA ILE A 105 1.75 -9.04 -3.26
C ILE A 105 1.24 -9.76 -2.01
N CYS A 106 0.61 -9.06 -1.07
CA CYS A 106 0.08 -9.68 0.14
C CYS A 106 -1.02 -10.69 -0.19
N SER A 107 -1.94 -10.33 -1.08
CA SER A 107 -3.00 -11.24 -1.56
C SER A 107 -2.43 -12.50 -2.20
N ALA A 108 -1.43 -12.34 -3.08
CA ALA A 108 -0.76 -13.45 -3.74
C ALA A 108 -0.01 -14.35 -2.74
N LYS A 109 0.65 -13.77 -1.75
CA LYS A 109 1.36 -14.51 -0.70
C LYS A 109 0.43 -15.28 0.22
N LEU A 110 -0.73 -14.72 0.55
CA LEU A 110 -1.78 -15.44 1.28
C LEU A 110 -2.28 -16.63 0.47
N ALA A 111 -2.57 -16.43 -0.81
CA ALA A 111 -2.98 -17.52 -1.70
C ALA A 111 -1.90 -18.61 -1.85
N ASP A 112 -0.61 -18.23 -1.95
CA ASP A 112 0.51 -19.19 -1.99
C ASP A 112 0.58 -20.01 -0.70
N HIS A 113 0.40 -19.36 0.46
CA HIS A 113 0.47 -20.02 1.75
C HIS A 113 -0.57 -21.13 1.92
N PHE A 114 -1.81 -20.91 1.47
CA PHE A 114 -2.91 -21.86 1.66
C PHE A 114 -3.13 -22.81 0.49
N PHE A 115 -2.88 -22.36 -0.74
CA PHE A 115 -3.31 -23.07 -1.96
C PHE A 115 -2.18 -23.29 -2.98
N GLY A 116 -0.98 -22.74 -2.71
CA GLY A 116 0.20 -22.89 -3.55
C GLY A 116 0.29 -21.92 -4.74
N LYS A 117 1.46 -21.92 -5.39
CA LYS A 117 1.87 -20.90 -6.38
C LYS A 117 0.96 -20.73 -7.59
N GLY A 118 0.31 -21.81 -8.06
CA GLY A 118 -0.61 -21.70 -9.19
C GLY A 118 -1.81 -20.79 -8.87
N VAL A 119 -2.41 -20.99 -7.70
CA VAL A 119 -3.51 -20.15 -7.20
C VAL A 119 -3.00 -18.76 -6.84
N ALA A 120 -1.79 -18.64 -6.31
CA ALA A 120 -1.15 -17.36 -6.03
C ALA A 120 -1.01 -16.48 -7.28
N ILE A 121 -0.61 -17.06 -8.42
CA ILE A 121 -0.52 -16.35 -9.69
C ILE A 121 -1.91 -15.89 -10.14
N LEU A 122 -2.92 -16.75 -10.05
CA LEU A 122 -4.30 -16.39 -10.41
C LEU A 122 -4.84 -15.25 -9.54
N ALA A 123 -4.62 -15.33 -8.21
CA ALA A 123 -5.00 -14.28 -7.28
C ALA A 123 -4.28 -12.96 -7.61
N LEU A 124 -2.98 -13.01 -7.88
CA LEU A 124 -2.20 -11.83 -8.24
C LEU A 124 -2.74 -11.16 -9.50
N VAL A 125 -3.00 -11.94 -10.55
CA VAL A 125 -3.58 -11.43 -11.81
C VAL A 125 -4.94 -10.82 -11.54
N ALA A 126 -5.83 -11.53 -10.84
CA ALA A 126 -7.17 -11.04 -10.53
C ALA A 126 -7.14 -9.70 -9.79
N VAL A 127 -6.38 -9.58 -8.71
CA VAL A 127 -6.32 -8.35 -7.91
C VAL A 127 -5.66 -7.21 -8.70
N THR A 128 -4.64 -7.49 -9.53
CA THR A 128 -4.03 -6.47 -10.41
C THR A 128 -5.04 -5.81 -11.34
N PHE A 129 -5.96 -6.58 -11.93
CA PHE A 129 -6.98 -6.08 -12.86
C PHE A 129 -8.30 -5.68 -12.18
N ILE A 130 -8.41 -5.85 -10.87
CA ILE A 130 -9.52 -5.38 -10.01
C ILE A 130 -9.09 -4.09 -9.26
N SER A 131 -7.89 -3.57 -9.55
CA SER A 131 -7.30 -2.43 -8.86
C SER A 131 -8.30 -1.26 -8.70
N PRO A 132 -8.35 -0.63 -7.51
CA PRO A 132 -9.28 0.46 -7.23
C PRO A 132 -9.24 1.61 -8.25
N ASP A 133 -8.05 1.90 -8.79
CA ASP A 133 -7.81 2.92 -9.84
C ASP A 133 -8.64 2.69 -11.13
N LEU A 134 -9.14 1.45 -11.34
CA LEU A 134 -9.96 1.08 -12.50
C LEU A 134 -11.44 1.45 -12.32
N TYR A 135 -11.92 1.69 -11.10
CA TYR A 135 -13.33 2.01 -10.86
C TYR A 135 -13.66 3.48 -11.10
N MET A 136 -14.77 3.73 -11.79
CA MET A 136 -15.30 5.09 -12.03
C MET A 136 -15.86 5.78 -10.78
N HIS A 137 -15.86 5.18 -9.60
CA HIS A 137 -16.28 5.85 -8.35
C HIS A 137 -15.13 6.01 -7.36
N TYR A 138 -13.92 5.66 -7.77
CA TYR A 138 -12.67 5.88 -7.02
C TYR A 138 -12.18 7.33 -7.15
N TYR A 139 -13.12 8.28 -7.18
CA TYR A 139 -12.85 9.71 -7.29
C TYR A 139 -12.63 10.36 -5.93
N GLY A 140 -13.19 9.78 -4.86
CA GLY A 140 -13.01 10.26 -3.50
C GLY A 140 -11.89 9.49 -2.81
N HIS A 141 -10.89 10.22 -2.34
CA HIS A 141 -9.90 9.75 -1.37
C HIS A 141 -9.01 8.54 -1.77
N PRO A 142 -8.27 8.59 -2.89
CA PRO A 142 -7.44 7.46 -3.34
C PRO A 142 -6.34 7.09 -2.33
N PHE A 143 -5.77 8.07 -1.62
CA PHE A 143 -4.66 7.81 -0.72
C PHE A 143 -5.13 7.18 0.58
N SER A 144 -6.26 7.64 1.14
CA SER A 144 -6.82 7.01 2.34
C SER A 144 -7.22 5.56 2.09
N HIS A 145 -7.91 5.27 0.96
CA HIS A 145 -8.40 3.95 0.64
C HIS A 145 -7.26 2.98 0.29
N ASN A 146 -6.31 3.40 -0.56
CA ASN A 146 -5.18 2.54 -0.91
C ASN A 146 -4.28 2.26 0.28
N SER A 147 -3.94 3.28 1.09
CA SER A 147 -3.11 3.06 2.28
C SER A 147 -3.83 2.21 3.33
N THR A 148 -5.11 2.46 3.62
CA THR A 148 -5.90 1.65 4.54
C THR A 148 -5.93 0.19 4.12
N ASN A 149 -6.21 -0.08 2.84
CA ASN A 149 -6.23 -1.45 2.33
C ASN A 149 -4.83 -2.09 2.40
N ALA A 150 -3.78 -1.37 1.99
CA ALA A 150 -2.41 -1.88 2.02
C ALA A 150 -1.99 -2.28 3.44
N PHE A 151 -2.21 -1.40 4.42
CA PHE A 151 -1.91 -1.68 5.83
C PHE A 151 -2.80 -2.78 6.41
N GLY A 152 -4.08 -2.84 6.03
CA GLY A 152 -4.98 -3.94 6.39
C GLY A 152 -4.47 -5.30 5.89
N PHE A 153 -4.03 -5.38 4.64
CA PHE A 153 -3.42 -6.59 4.08
C PHE A 153 -2.08 -6.95 4.75
N LEU A 154 -1.25 -5.95 5.07
CA LEU A 154 0.01 -6.14 5.82
C LEU A 154 -0.25 -6.69 7.23
N ILE A 155 -1.25 -6.16 7.93
CA ILE A 155 -1.65 -6.66 9.25
C ILE A 155 -2.16 -8.11 9.12
N LEU A 156 -3.05 -8.37 8.16
CA LEU A 156 -3.63 -9.70 7.94
C LEU A 156 -2.57 -10.76 7.63
N ILE A 157 -1.65 -10.46 6.70
CA ILE A 157 -0.60 -11.41 6.33
C ILE A 157 0.38 -11.64 7.47
N THR A 158 0.75 -10.58 8.19
CA THR A 158 1.62 -10.70 9.37
C THR A 158 0.94 -11.53 10.45
N TYR A 159 -0.37 -11.37 10.64
CA TYR A 159 -1.16 -12.13 11.62
C TYR A 159 -1.19 -13.62 11.29
N ILE A 160 -1.49 -13.96 10.04
CA ILE A 160 -1.54 -15.35 9.58
C ILE A 160 -0.17 -16.02 9.74
N PHE A 161 0.91 -15.35 9.35
CA PHE A 161 2.26 -15.90 9.55
C PHE A 161 2.71 -15.91 11.01
N SER A 162 2.23 -14.99 11.85
CA SER A 162 2.45 -15.01 13.30
C SER A 162 1.88 -16.28 13.92
N ILE A 163 0.61 -16.59 13.62
CA ILE A 163 -0.07 -17.80 14.09
C ILE A 163 0.68 -19.05 13.62
N ALA A 164 1.03 -19.09 12.33
CA ALA A 164 1.72 -20.24 11.74
C ALA A 164 3.10 -20.49 12.36
N SER A 165 3.84 -19.42 12.68
CA SER A 165 5.19 -19.50 13.24
C SER A 165 5.25 -19.61 14.77
N LYS A 166 4.15 -19.35 15.48
CA LYS A 166 4.09 -19.15 16.94
C LYS A 166 5.10 -18.13 17.46
N ASN A 167 5.48 -17.16 16.62
CA ASN A 167 6.51 -16.18 16.93
C ASN A 167 5.86 -14.89 17.45
N LEU A 168 6.39 -14.34 18.54
CA LEU A 168 5.88 -13.12 19.17
C LEU A 168 6.21 -11.85 18.37
N VAL A 169 7.30 -11.85 17.59
CA VAL A 169 7.78 -10.65 16.88
C VAL A 169 6.76 -10.15 15.83
N PRO A 170 6.19 -10.99 14.95
CA PRO A 170 5.10 -10.57 14.06
C PRO A 170 3.87 -10.06 14.81
N ALA A 171 3.53 -10.63 15.98
CA ALA A 171 2.43 -10.14 16.82
C ALA A 171 2.68 -8.72 17.36
N LEU A 172 3.92 -8.40 17.75
CA LEU A 172 4.31 -7.05 18.18
C LEU A 172 4.29 -6.04 17.02
N ILE A 173 4.66 -6.47 15.81
CA ILE A 173 4.55 -5.63 14.60
C ILE A 173 3.09 -5.31 14.31
N ILE A 174 2.20 -6.32 14.34
CA ILE A 174 0.75 -6.13 14.18
C ILE A 174 0.21 -5.16 15.23
N PHE A 175 0.58 -5.36 16.49
CA PHE A 175 0.12 -4.51 17.58
C PHE A 175 0.55 -3.06 17.37
N SER A 176 1.79 -2.83 16.93
CA SER A 176 2.30 -1.49 16.62
C SER A 176 1.58 -0.85 15.43
N LEU A 177 1.33 -1.62 14.36
CA LEU A 177 0.58 -1.17 13.18
C LEU A 177 -0.89 -0.87 13.51
N CYS A 178 -1.54 -1.71 14.32
CA CYS A 178 -2.91 -1.51 14.78
C CYS A 178 -3.01 -0.29 15.69
N ILE A 179 -2.08 -0.07 16.64
CA ILE A 179 -2.07 1.13 17.48
C ILE A 179 -1.83 2.39 16.65
N ALA A 180 -0.87 2.34 15.71
CA ALA A 180 -0.64 3.42 14.77
C ALA A 180 -1.88 3.71 13.90
N TYR A 181 -2.80 2.76 13.74
CA TYR A 181 -4.05 2.97 13.00
C TYR A 181 -5.23 3.41 13.90
N VAL A 182 -5.27 2.98 15.17
CA VAL A 182 -6.43 3.12 16.08
C VAL A 182 -6.36 4.36 16.99
N HIS A 183 -5.26 5.13 17.02
CA HIS A 183 -5.04 6.21 18.00
C HIS A 183 -5.95 7.46 17.88
N ARG A 184 -7.19 7.32 17.37
CA ARG A 184 -8.27 8.31 17.51
C ARG A 184 -9.70 7.77 17.64
N ILE A 185 -9.93 6.48 17.88
CA ILE A 185 -11.31 6.00 18.19
C ILE A 185 -11.75 6.38 19.62
N CYS A 186 -10.84 6.81 20.51
CA CYS A 186 -11.16 7.06 21.93
C CYS A 186 -10.82 8.47 22.45
N SER A 187 -10.65 9.47 21.58
CA SER A 187 -10.36 10.85 22.02
C SER A 187 -11.21 11.89 21.28
N VAL A 188 -12.53 11.66 21.28
CA VAL A 188 -13.55 12.68 21.06
C VAL A 188 -14.45 12.68 22.30
#